data_AF-A0A957E034-F1
#
_entry.id   AF-A0A957E034-F1
#
_cell.length_a   1.000
_cell.length_b   1.000
_cell.length_c   1.000
_cell.angle_alpha   90.00
_cell.angle_beta   90.00
_cell.angle_gamma   90.00
#
_symmetry.space_group_name_H-M   'P 1'
#
loop_
_entity.id
_entity.type
_entity.pdbx_description
1 polymer ?
#
loop_
_entity_poly.entity_id
_entity_poly.type
_entity_poly.pdbx_seq_one_letter_code
_entity_poly.pdbx_strand_id
1 'polypeptide(L)' 'GEHITEAQAAQISQAVKAVALAIGKKTKRNEFGAVYGELYRKYNIAAYRALPQKRFNEAMAFLNEWLQNVTSDAF' A
#
# COMPACT_ATOMS: atom_id res chain seq x y z
N GLY A 1 -3.57 -17.66 -12.77
CA GLY A 1 -4.50 -17.02 -11.84
C GLY A 1 -4.50 -15.56 -12.18
N GLU A 2 -5.67 -14.99 -12.45
CA GLU A 2 -5.79 -13.63 -12.96
C GLU A 2 -5.19 -12.62 -11.97
N HIS A 3 -4.47 -11.63 -12.49
CA HIS A 3 -4.00 -10.51 -11.69
C HIS A 3 -5.11 -9.47 -11.53
N ILE A 4 -4.91 -8.50 -10.63
CA ILE A 4 -5.86 -7.42 -10.43
C ILE A 4 -6.05 -6.56 -11.68
N THR A 5 -7.25 -5.99 -11.81
CA THR A 5 -7.55 -5.02 -12.87
C THR A 5 -6.77 -3.72 -12.70
N GLU A 6 -6.66 -2.91 -13.76
CA GLU A 6 -6.05 -1.57 -13.68
C GLU A 6 -6.76 -0.67 -12.66
N ALA A 7 -8.08 -0.78 -12.54
CA ALA A 7 -8.85 -0.03 -11.54
C ALA A 7 -8.45 -0.43 -10.12
N GLN A 8 -8.25 -1.73 -9.86
CA GLN A 8 -7.78 -2.22 -8.57
C GLN A 8 -6.31 -1.84 -8.31
N ALA A 9 -5.46 -1.88 -9.33
CA ALA A 9 -4.08 -1.41 -9.21
C ALA A 9 -4.00 0.09 -8.86
N ALA A 10 -4.91 0.90 -9.42
CA ALA A 10 -5.05 2.30 -9.05
C ALA A 10 -5.50 2.47 -7.59
N GLN A 11 -6.41 1.63 -7.09
CA GLN A 11 -6.81 1.64 -5.68
C GLN A 11 -5.62 1.35 -4.74
N ILE A 12 -4.81 0.34 -5.07
CA ILE A 12 -3.57 0.04 -4.31
C ILE A 12 -2.62 1.25 -4.34
N SER A 13 -2.43 1.88 -5.51
CA SER A 13 -1.57 3.06 -5.65
C SER A 13 -2.02 4.22 -4.76
N GLN A 14 -3.32 4.49 -4.70
CA GLN A 14 -3.86 5.54 -3.83
C GLN A 14 -3.72 5.19 -2.35
N ALA A 15 -3.93 3.94 -1.96
CA ALA A 15 -3.72 3.49 -0.58
C ALA A 15 -2.24 3.60 -0.16
N VAL A 16 -1.30 3.22 -1.03
CA VAL A 16 0.15 3.43 -0.81
C VAL A 16 0.46 4.91 -0.63
N LYS A 17 -0.09 5.78 -1.49
CA LYS A 17 0.08 7.23 -1.38
C LYS A 17 -0.43 7.75 -0.03
N ALA A 18 -1.59 7.30 0.43
CA ALA A 18 -2.16 7.72 1.71
C ALA A 18 -1.24 7.37 2.88
N VAL A 19 -0.75 6.13 2.95
CA VAL A 19 0.20 5.68 3.98
C VAL A 19 1.50 6.48 3.91
N ALA A 20 2.10 6.60 2.72
CA ALA A 20 3.37 7.28 2.53
C ALA A 20 3.29 8.76 2.95
N LEU A 21 2.19 9.45 2.63
CA LEU A 21 1.98 10.83 3.06
C LEU A 21 1.76 10.95 4.57
N ALA A 22 1.02 10.02 5.19
CA ALA A 22 0.81 10.03 6.63
C ALA A 22 2.13 9.85 7.40
N ILE A 23 2.97 8.91 6.97
CA ILE A 23 4.32 8.72 7.56
C ILE A 23 5.22 9.92 7.26
N GLY A 24 5.23 10.38 6.00
CA GLY A 24 6.06 11.51 5.56
C GLY A 24 5.76 12.82 6.31
N LYS A 25 4.53 13.04 6.76
CA LYS A 25 4.19 14.18 7.63
C LYS A 25 4.96 14.15 8.96
N LYS A 26 5.17 12.96 9.52
CA LYS A 26 5.90 12.73 10.78
C LYS A 26 7.42 12.73 10.54
N THR A 27 7.89 12.02 9.52
CA THR A 27 9.34 11.83 9.28
C THR A 27 9.99 12.96 8.49
N LYS A 28 9.19 13.81 7.81
CA LYS A 28 9.64 14.82 6.83
C LYS A 28 10.43 14.24 5.66
N ARG A 29 10.25 12.94 5.36
CA ARG A 29 10.89 12.24 4.23
C ARG A 29 9.87 11.75 3.21
N ASN A 30 10.38 11.39 2.03
CA ASN A 30 9.62 10.65 1.03
C ASN A 30 9.58 9.16 1.40
N GLU A 31 8.41 8.66 1.78
CA GLU A 31 8.22 7.28 2.27
C GLU A 31 7.55 6.36 1.23
N PHE A 32 7.35 6.82 -0.01
CA PHE A 32 6.68 6.02 -1.05
C PHE A 32 7.44 4.72 -1.36
N GLY A 33 8.77 4.80 -1.45
CA GLY A 33 9.62 3.63 -1.66
C GLY A 33 9.58 2.64 -0.50
N ALA A 34 9.44 3.14 0.74
CA ALA A 34 9.33 2.28 1.93
C ALA A 34 8.01 1.50 1.93
N VAL A 35 6.89 2.18 1.67
CA VAL A 35 5.56 1.55 1.62
C VAL A 35 5.47 0.55 0.46
N TYR A 36 5.99 0.91 -0.73
CA TYR A 36 6.08 -0.03 -1.85
C TYR A 36 6.97 -1.23 -1.52
N GLY A 37 8.10 -1.01 -0.82
CA GLY A 37 9.01 -2.06 -0.40
C GLY A 37 8.35 -3.12 0.50
N GLU A 38 7.39 -2.73 1.35
CA GLU A 38 6.62 -3.70 2.13
C GLU A 38 5.67 -4.53 1.28
N LEU A 39 5.01 -3.92 0.27
CA LEU A 39 4.21 -4.69 -0.68
C LEU A 39 5.06 -5.68 -1.47
N TYR A 40 6.27 -5.27 -1.89
CA TYR A 40 7.22 -6.17 -2.54
C TYR A 40 7.61 -7.33 -1.61
N ARG A 41 7.98 -7.06 -0.35
CA ARG A 41 8.33 -8.12 0.63
C ARG A 41 7.19 -9.08 0.91
N LYS A 42 5.96 -8.58 1.06
CA LYS A 42 4.80 -9.38 1.46
C LYS A 42 4.20 -10.19 0.31
N TYR A 43 4.20 -9.62 -0.90
CA TYR A 43 3.48 -10.18 -2.04
C TYR A 43 4.38 -10.61 -3.20
N ASN A 44 5.67 -10.27 -3.16
CA ASN A 44 6.65 -10.50 -4.23
C ASN A 44 6.18 -9.94 -5.58
N ILE A 45 5.67 -8.70 -5.60
CA ILE A 45 5.13 -8.05 -6.79
C ILE A 45 6.04 -6.93 -7.30
N ALA A 46 6.37 -6.96 -8.59
CA ALA A 46 7.19 -5.92 -9.24
C ALA A 46 6.38 -4.69 -9.71
N ALA A 47 5.05 -4.77 -9.65
CA ALA A 47 4.12 -3.68 -9.93
C ALA A 47 2.76 -4.00 -9.27
N TYR A 48 1.92 -2.99 -9.01
CA TYR A 48 0.60 -3.22 -8.39
C TYR A 48 -0.27 -4.17 -9.21
N ARG A 49 -0.28 -4.02 -10.54
CA ARG A 49 -1.00 -4.91 -11.48
C ARG A 49 -0.51 -6.35 -11.49
N ALA A 50 0.63 -6.67 -10.86
CA ALA A 50 1.12 -8.04 -10.71
C ALA A 50 0.55 -8.73 -9.46
N LEU A 51 -0.25 -8.04 -8.65
CA LEU A 51 -0.91 -8.66 -7.51
C LEU A 51 -1.94 -9.69 -8.00
N PRO A 52 -1.92 -10.94 -7.51
CA PRO A 52 -2.95 -11.91 -7.80
C PRO A 52 -4.32 -11.44 -7.33
N GLN A 53 -5.38 -11.64 -8.12
CA GLN A 53 -6.75 -11.19 -7.80
C GLN A 53 -7.20 -11.60 -6.40
N LYS A 54 -6.90 -12.84 -6.00
CA LYS A 54 -7.26 -13.41 -4.69
C LYS A 54 -6.63 -12.68 -3.49
N ARG A 55 -5.58 -11.90 -3.71
CA ARG A 55 -4.87 -11.14 -2.67
C ARG A 55 -5.26 -9.67 -2.63
N PHE A 56 -6.13 -9.21 -3.52
CA PHE A 56 -6.54 -7.80 -3.58
C PHE A 56 -7.09 -7.29 -2.24
N ASN A 57 -8.08 -8.00 -1.68
CA ASN A 57 -8.70 -7.63 -0.41
C ASN A 57 -7.68 -7.68 0.75
N GLU A 58 -6.79 -8.66 0.74
CA GLU A 58 -5.72 -8.82 1.73
C GLU A 58 -4.75 -7.62 1.71
N ALA A 59 -4.33 -7.20 0.51
CA ALA A 59 -3.42 -6.06 0.33
C ALA A 59 -4.08 -4.73 0.71
N MET A 60 -5.35 -4.54 0.35
CA MET A 60 -6.11 -3.35 0.76
C MET A 60 -6.31 -3.29 2.27
N ALA A 61 -6.65 -4.41 2.91
CA ALA A 61 -6.78 -4.47 4.37
C ALA A 61 -5.46 -4.12 5.06
N PHE A 62 -4.35 -4.69 4.59
CA PHE A 62 -3.01 -4.37 5.09
C PHE A 62 -2.67 -2.88 5.00
N LEU A 63 -2.90 -2.24 3.84
CA LEU A 63 -2.61 -0.80 3.67
C LEU A 63 -3.53 0.09 4.51
N ASN A 64 -4.80 -0.29 4.66
CA ASN A 64 -5.76 0.45 5.47
C ASN A 64 -5.45 0.35 6.97
N GLU A 65 -5.11 -0.84 7.46
CA GLU A 65 -4.67 -1.05 8.85
C GLU A 65 -3.39 -0.27 9.13
N TRP A 66 -2.43 -0.30 8.20
CA TRP A 66 -1.21 0.48 8.35
C TRP A 66 -1.51 1.99 8.40
N LEU A 67 -2.38 2.49 7.52
CA LEU A 67 -2.81 3.88 7.54
C LEU A 67 -3.46 4.24 8.88
N GLN A 68 -4.35 3.40 9.39
CA GLN A 68 -5.00 3.60 10.69
C GLN A 68 -3.94 3.71 11.78
N ASN A 69 -3.02 2.74 11.90
CA ASN A 69 -1.97 2.76 12.93
C ASN A 69 -1.13 4.06 12.86
N VAL A 70 -0.67 4.46 11.68
CA VAL A 70 0.16 5.68 11.57
C VAL A 70 -0.61 6.97 11.83
N THR A 71 -1.93 6.98 11.62
CA THR A 71 -2.79 8.13 11.91
C THR A 71 -3.32 8.16 13.34
N SER A 72 -3.57 7.00 13.95
CA SER A 72 -3.94 6.87 15.37
C SER A 72 -2.80 7.29 16.27
N ASP A 73 -1.55 6.94 15.91
CA ASP A 73 -0.36 7.45 16.59
C ASP A 73 -0.13 8.97 16.38
N ALA A 74 -0.99 9.67 15.64
CA ALA A 74 -0.86 11.11 15.38
C ALA A 74 -1.77 11.98 16.25
N PHE A 75 -2.55 11.38 17.15
CA PHE A 75 -3.45 12.05 18.09
C PHE A 75 -3.14 11.66 19.53
#